data_AF-A0A7J4T4F2-F1
#
_entry.id   AF-A0A7J4T4F2-F1
#
_cell.length_a   1.000
_cell.length_b   1.000
_cell.length_c   1.000
_cell.angle_alpha   90.00
_cell.angle_beta   90.00
_cell.angle_gamma   90.00
#
_symmetry.space_group_name_H-M   'P 1'
#
loop_
_entity.id
_entity.type
_entity.pdbx_description
1 polymer ?
#
loop_
_entity_poly.entity_id
_entity_poly.type
_entity_poly.pdbx_seq_one_letter_code
_entity_poly.pdbx_strand_id
1 'polypeptide(L)'
;AIENLISQLENSQERCVLLGVTGSGKTFAMAQVIEKLNIPTLIMSHNKTLARQLYQEMAGYFPENAVDYFVSHYDYYQPEAYLPKRDLYIDKELSINERIEQERFATVASLVSRPDCVIVSSVSCIYGLNPPETFLESHVRCHIGQQIEPTDLLRELIGLQYVRSNTDLARGSCRLRGEVLDVWMPSRDDPLRIQFDFDGVTKIQVCDPVSWEVLDTLDEAWIHPKEFFMTSPERFENALESIETELDGRIAHFKSVGKELEAHRIEQKTRYDLEMLREIGHCQSIENYSLH
;
A
#
# COMPACT_ATOMS: atom_id res chain seq x y z
N ALA A 1 16.61 20.13 26.83
CA ALA A 1 15.97 20.18 25.50
C ALA A 1 14.79 19.22 25.43
N ILE A 2 15.01 17.93 25.69
CA ILE A 2 13.97 16.89 25.74
C ILE A 2 12.82 17.26 26.69
N GLU A 3 13.13 17.55 27.96
CA GLU A 3 12.12 17.96 28.98
C GLU A 3 11.29 19.19 28.55
N ASN A 4 11.91 20.15 27.88
CA ASN A 4 11.22 21.36 27.41
C ASN A 4 10.26 21.02 26.25
N LEU A 5 10.68 20.19 25.29
CA LEU A 5 9.79 19.73 24.21
C LEU A 5 8.61 18.91 24.76
N ILE A 6 8.87 18.00 25.69
CA ILE A 6 7.82 17.21 26.34
C ILE A 6 6.82 18.15 27.04
N SER A 7 7.32 19.09 27.84
CA SER A 7 6.46 20.05 28.54
C SER A 7 5.64 20.93 27.57
N GLN A 8 6.21 21.35 26.45
CA GLN A 8 5.47 22.10 25.43
C GLN A 8 4.35 21.26 24.82
N LEU A 9 4.64 20.01 24.46
CA LEU A 9 3.66 19.10 23.85
C LEU A 9 2.55 18.69 24.84
N GLU A 10 2.90 18.41 26.10
CA GLU A 10 1.92 18.13 27.18
C GLU A 10 1.00 19.33 27.45
N ASN A 11 1.51 20.56 27.25
CA ASN A 11 0.72 21.80 27.31
C ASN A 11 -0.06 22.09 26.01
N SER A 12 -0.26 21.08 25.15
CA SER A 12 -1.04 21.16 23.90
C SER A 12 -0.50 22.20 22.90
N GLN A 13 0.81 22.46 22.93
CA GLN A 13 1.42 23.34 21.94
C GLN A 13 1.49 22.63 20.59
N GLU A 14 0.79 23.16 19.59
CA GLU A 14 0.71 22.57 18.25
C GLU A 14 2.07 22.52 17.51
N ARG A 15 2.96 23.48 17.79
CA ARG A 15 4.23 23.63 17.06
C ARG A 15 5.39 23.83 18.02
N CYS A 16 6.30 22.88 18.03
CA CYS A 16 7.52 22.92 18.83
C CYS A 16 8.75 22.89 17.90
N VAL A 17 9.83 23.57 18.29
CA VAL A 17 11.05 23.66 17.47
C VAL A 17 12.26 23.22 18.30
N LEU A 18 12.92 22.14 17.86
CA LEU A 18 14.21 21.73 18.40
C LEU A 18 15.34 22.41 17.62
N LEU A 19 15.90 23.50 18.18
CA LEU A 19 17.08 24.14 17.62
C LEU A 19 18.35 23.34 18.00
N GLY A 20 18.68 22.33 17.20
CA GLY A 20 19.83 21.45 17.43
C GLY A 20 20.98 21.69 16.45
N VAL A 21 22.21 21.85 16.95
CA VAL A 21 23.42 21.93 16.11
C VAL A 21 23.72 20.57 15.46
N THR A 22 24.54 20.58 14.40
CA THR A 22 24.99 19.33 13.76
C THR A 22 25.80 18.48 14.74
N GLY A 23 25.57 17.17 14.77
CA GLY A 23 26.24 16.24 15.68
C GLY A 23 25.70 16.22 17.13
N SER A 24 24.68 17.01 17.47
CA SER A 24 24.16 17.07 18.85
C SER A 24 23.24 15.91 19.26
N GLY A 25 23.16 14.83 18.49
CA GLY A 25 22.27 13.70 18.77
C GLY A 25 20.77 14.04 18.65
N LYS A 26 20.37 14.76 17.59
CA LYS A 26 18.96 15.14 17.38
C LYS A 26 18.01 13.94 17.31
N THR A 27 18.40 12.86 16.64
CA THR A 27 17.57 11.66 16.52
C THR A 27 17.32 11.02 17.88
N PHE A 28 18.37 10.85 18.69
CA PHE A 28 18.25 10.36 20.07
C PHE A 28 17.32 11.23 20.92
N ALA A 29 17.45 12.56 20.82
CA ALA A 29 16.56 13.47 21.53
C ALA A 29 15.09 13.28 21.12
N MET A 30 14.82 13.10 19.82
CA MET A 30 13.45 12.82 19.35
C MET A 30 12.97 11.43 19.75
N ALA A 31 13.82 10.41 19.76
CA ALA A 31 13.47 9.07 20.25
C ALA A 31 13.02 9.12 21.72
N GLN A 32 13.72 9.85 22.58
CA GLN A 32 13.32 10.06 23.98
C GLN A 32 11.97 10.79 24.12
N VAL A 33 11.68 11.74 23.23
CA VAL A 33 10.36 12.42 23.19
C VAL A 33 9.27 11.43 22.77
N ILE A 34 9.51 10.62 21.74
CA ILE A 34 8.56 9.60 21.26
C ILE A 34 8.28 8.57 22.35
N GLU A 35 9.32 8.03 22.99
CA GLU A 35 9.21 7.08 24.10
C GLU A 35 8.38 7.66 25.25
N LYS A 36 8.64 8.92 25.62
CA LYS A 36 7.95 9.56 26.75
C LYS A 36 6.47 9.82 26.47
N LEU A 37 6.14 10.27 25.26
CA LEU A 37 4.77 10.59 24.87
C LEU A 37 3.96 9.34 24.52
N ASN A 38 4.63 8.28 24.05
CA ASN A 38 4.04 7.00 23.69
C ASN A 38 2.84 7.14 22.72
N ILE A 39 3.05 7.90 21.65
CA ILE A 39 2.07 8.14 20.58
C ILE A 39 2.63 7.70 19.22
N PRO A 40 1.78 7.18 18.30
CA PRO A 40 2.20 6.92 16.93
C PRO A 40 2.81 8.18 16.31
N THR A 41 3.99 8.06 15.71
CA THR A 41 4.77 9.21 15.26
C THR A 41 5.16 9.09 13.79
N LEU A 42 4.90 10.14 13.02
CA LEU A 42 5.38 10.30 11.64
C LEU A 42 6.61 11.22 11.61
N ILE A 43 7.71 10.72 11.08
CA ILE A 43 8.95 11.47 10.85
C ILE A 43 9.08 11.74 9.36
N MET A 44 8.95 12.99 8.95
CA MET A 44 9.09 13.39 7.55
C MET A 44 10.52 13.84 7.23
N SER A 45 11.10 13.26 6.17
CA SER A 45 12.39 13.64 5.61
C SER A 45 12.23 14.14 4.18
N HIS A 46 13.04 15.14 3.81
CA HIS A 46 13.01 15.76 2.48
C HIS A 46 13.69 14.90 1.40
N ASN A 47 14.41 13.83 1.77
CA ASN A 47 15.06 12.94 0.81
C ASN A 47 15.12 11.48 1.31
N LYS A 48 15.19 10.52 0.36
CA LYS A 48 15.19 9.08 0.63
C LYS A 48 16.41 8.62 1.44
N THR A 49 17.59 9.21 1.22
CA THR A 49 18.84 8.85 1.89
C THR A 49 18.77 9.12 3.40
N LEU A 50 18.41 10.34 3.77
CA LEU A 50 18.23 10.73 5.17
C LEU A 50 17.06 9.99 5.80
N ALA A 51 15.97 9.74 5.04
CA ALA A 51 14.87 8.92 5.54
C ALA A 51 15.36 7.51 5.92
N ARG A 52 16.20 6.86 5.09
CA ARG A 52 16.70 5.52 5.40
C ARG A 52 17.66 5.52 6.61
N GLN A 53 18.47 6.56 6.76
CA GLN A 53 19.33 6.74 7.94
C GLN A 53 18.49 6.87 9.22
N LEU A 54 17.47 7.75 9.20
CA LEU A 54 16.57 7.92 10.33
C LEU A 54 15.80 6.64 10.66
N TYR A 55 15.36 5.90 9.66
CA TYR A 55 14.73 4.58 9.84
C TYR A 55 15.67 3.61 10.57
N GLN A 56 16.93 3.48 10.14
CA GLN A 56 17.91 2.61 10.78
C GLN A 56 18.21 3.03 12.23
N GLU A 57 18.36 4.33 12.47
CA GLU A 57 18.57 4.86 13.83
C GLU A 57 17.36 4.60 14.72
N MET A 58 16.14 4.87 14.25
CA MET A 58 14.92 4.63 15.03
C MET A 58 14.69 3.13 15.27
N ALA A 59 14.93 2.26 14.29
CA ALA A 59 14.84 0.81 14.47
C ALA A 59 15.85 0.30 15.52
N GLY A 60 17.03 0.92 15.59
CA GLY A 60 18.00 0.64 16.64
C GLY A 60 17.57 1.12 18.04
N TYR A 61 16.82 2.22 18.13
CA TYR A 61 16.27 2.71 19.40
C TYR A 61 15.02 1.95 19.85
N PHE A 62 14.24 1.41 18.91
CA PHE A 62 12.94 0.78 19.16
C PHE A 62 12.86 -0.62 18.53
N PRO A 63 13.69 -1.60 18.95
CA PRO A 63 13.79 -2.91 18.30
C PRO A 63 12.52 -3.76 18.40
N GLU A 64 11.67 -3.51 19.41
CA GLU A 64 10.44 -4.28 19.65
C GLU A 64 9.17 -3.55 19.14
N ASN A 65 9.31 -2.30 18.68
CA ASN A 65 8.20 -1.50 18.16
C ASN A 65 8.12 -1.56 16.64
N ALA A 66 6.99 -1.15 16.06
CA ALA A 66 6.88 -1.04 14.61
C ALA A 66 7.57 0.22 14.13
N VAL A 67 8.84 0.09 13.73
CA VAL A 67 9.55 1.14 13.00
C VAL A 67 9.48 0.82 11.52
N ASP A 68 8.77 1.65 10.76
CA ASP A 68 8.43 1.40 9.37
C ASP A 68 8.97 2.49 8.42
N TYR A 69 9.14 2.12 7.15
CA TYR A 69 9.71 2.98 6.11
C TYR A 69 8.71 3.21 4.98
N PHE A 70 8.33 4.48 4.78
CA PHE A 70 7.28 4.86 3.81
C PHE A 70 7.77 5.91 2.81
N VAL A 71 8.26 5.48 1.65
CA VAL A 71 8.67 6.39 0.57
C VAL A 71 8.07 5.99 -0.76
N SER A 72 8.25 6.81 -1.79
CA SER A 72 7.88 6.45 -3.16
C SER A 72 8.58 5.14 -3.55
N HIS A 73 7.78 4.15 -3.97
CA HIS A 73 8.26 2.86 -4.46
C HIS A 73 8.82 2.94 -5.88
N TYR A 74 8.77 4.10 -6.55
CA TYR A 74 9.36 4.23 -7.86
C TYR A 74 10.88 4.38 -7.78
N ASP A 75 11.60 3.49 -8.47
CA ASP A 75 13.03 3.64 -8.77
C ASP A 75 13.22 4.61 -9.93
N TYR A 76 12.31 4.57 -10.90
CA TYR A 76 12.20 5.52 -11.99
C TYR A 76 10.74 5.93 -12.17
N TYR A 77 10.50 7.22 -12.38
CA TYR A 77 9.17 7.76 -12.65
C TYR A 77 9.27 8.94 -13.61
N GLN A 78 8.65 8.79 -14.77
CA GLN A 78 8.39 9.84 -15.73
C GLN A 78 6.87 10.09 -15.76
N PRO A 79 6.41 11.28 -15.38
CA PRO A 79 4.99 11.60 -15.46
C PRO A 79 4.56 11.74 -16.92
N GLU A 80 3.29 11.43 -17.17
CA GLU A 80 2.62 11.82 -18.40
C GLU A 80 2.64 13.34 -18.54
N ALA A 81 3.09 13.85 -19.70
CA ALA A 81 3.16 15.28 -19.93
C ALA A 81 2.99 15.63 -21.40
N TYR A 82 2.39 16.79 -21.66
CA TYR A 82 2.35 17.40 -22.98
C TYR A 82 3.11 18.73 -22.97
N LEU A 83 4.03 18.90 -23.92
CA LEU A 83 4.85 20.10 -24.10
C LEU A 83 4.33 20.94 -25.29
N PRO A 84 3.49 21.97 -25.07
CA PRO A 84 2.80 22.67 -26.15
C PRO A 84 3.74 23.34 -27.16
N LYS A 85 4.91 23.83 -26.69
CA LYS A 85 5.90 24.50 -27.54
C LYS A 85 6.53 23.58 -28.58
N ARG A 86 6.47 22.26 -28.39
CA ARG A 86 7.09 21.26 -29.26
C ARG A 86 6.07 20.28 -29.85
N ASP A 87 4.79 20.43 -29.51
CA ASP A 87 3.73 19.45 -29.80
C ASP A 87 4.20 18.01 -29.48
N LEU A 88 4.84 17.88 -28.31
CA LEU A 88 5.42 16.61 -27.86
C LEU A 88 4.62 16.09 -26.68
N TYR A 89 4.05 14.91 -26.86
CA TYR A 89 3.49 14.10 -25.79
C TYR A 89 4.56 13.14 -25.26
N ILE A 90 4.66 13.07 -23.95
CA ILE A 90 5.61 12.25 -23.21
C ILE A 90 4.77 11.23 -22.44
N ASP A 91 4.95 9.96 -22.78
CA ASP A 91 4.29 8.85 -22.11
C ASP A 91 4.77 8.69 -20.66
N LYS A 92 3.86 8.18 -19.84
CA LYS A 92 4.16 7.73 -18.49
C LYS A 92 5.05 6.50 -18.56
N GLU A 93 6.19 6.56 -17.90
CA GLU A 93 7.09 5.42 -17.72
C GLU A 93 7.47 5.30 -16.25
N LEU A 94 7.42 4.09 -15.71
CA LEU A 94 7.75 3.85 -14.31
C LEU A 94 8.43 2.51 -14.12
N SER A 95 9.19 2.42 -13.04
CA SER A 95 9.77 1.19 -12.53
C SER A 95 9.55 1.15 -11.03
N ILE A 96 8.93 0.07 -10.56
CA ILE A 96 8.58 -0.13 -9.16
C ILE A 96 9.65 -0.97 -8.49
N ASN A 97 10.03 -0.55 -7.28
CA ASN A 97 10.88 -1.28 -6.38
C ASN A 97 10.01 -2.12 -5.43
N GLU A 98 9.98 -3.42 -5.67
CA GLU A 98 9.15 -4.37 -4.92
C GLU A 98 9.47 -4.38 -3.41
N ARG A 99 10.73 -4.13 -3.03
CA ARG A 99 11.11 -4.06 -1.61
C ARG A 99 10.52 -2.83 -0.93
N ILE A 100 10.57 -1.67 -1.59
CA ILE A 100 9.95 -0.45 -1.04
C ILE A 100 8.44 -0.60 -1.00
N GLU A 101 7.83 -1.23 -2.01
CA GLU A 101 6.39 -1.50 -2.02
C GLU A 101 5.97 -2.39 -0.85
N GLN A 102 6.72 -3.46 -0.57
CA GLN A 102 6.52 -4.25 0.64
C GLN A 102 6.62 -3.39 1.90
N GLU A 103 7.66 -2.57 2.05
CA GLU A 103 7.84 -1.73 3.25
C GLU A 103 6.65 -0.76 3.43
N ARG A 104 6.04 -0.29 2.34
CA ARG A 104 4.77 0.48 2.40
C ARG A 104 3.60 -0.38 2.88
N PHE A 105 3.48 -1.63 2.41
CA PHE A 105 2.41 -2.53 2.85
C PHE A 105 2.57 -2.89 4.33
N ALA A 106 3.79 -3.16 4.77
CA ALA A 106 4.14 -3.36 6.17
C ALA A 106 3.75 -2.15 7.02
N THR A 107 4.04 -0.93 6.55
CA THR A 107 3.64 0.31 7.24
C THR A 107 2.13 0.38 7.48
N VAL A 108 1.32 0.11 6.45
CA VAL A 108 -0.14 0.18 6.57
C VAL A 108 -0.65 -0.94 7.47
N ALA A 109 -0.11 -2.15 7.35
CA ALA A 109 -0.44 -3.28 8.20
C ALA A 109 -0.11 -3.00 9.68
N SER A 110 1.04 -2.40 9.99
CA SER A 110 1.41 -1.97 11.34
C SER A 110 0.41 -0.95 11.90
N LEU A 111 0.08 0.09 11.13
CA LEU A 111 -0.84 1.15 11.56
C LEU A 111 -2.23 0.65 11.96
N VAL A 112 -2.72 -0.41 11.31
CA VAL A 112 -4.03 -0.99 11.61
C VAL A 112 -3.98 -2.06 12.70
N SER A 113 -2.80 -2.62 13.00
CA SER A 113 -2.64 -3.73 13.93
C SER A 113 -2.11 -3.33 15.31
N ARG A 114 -1.35 -2.24 15.42
CA ARG A 114 -0.71 -1.84 16.69
C ARG A 114 -0.56 -0.32 16.86
N PRO A 115 -0.65 0.19 18.11
CA PRO A 115 -0.58 1.63 18.39
C PRO A 115 0.85 2.20 18.47
N ASP A 116 1.87 1.35 18.62
CA ASP A 116 3.26 1.76 18.85
C ASP A 116 4.07 1.80 17.55
N CYS A 117 3.63 2.67 16.64
CA CYS A 117 4.23 2.86 15.31
C CYS A 117 5.11 4.12 15.22
N VAL A 118 6.31 3.98 14.66
CA VAL A 118 7.18 5.09 14.25
C VAL A 118 7.45 4.99 12.75
N ILE A 119 6.86 5.89 11.97
CA ILE A 119 6.95 5.84 10.51
C ILE A 119 7.94 6.88 10.04
N VAL A 120 8.97 6.45 9.32
CA VAL A 120 9.90 7.35 8.65
C VAL A 120 9.52 7.46 7.18
N SER A 121 9.12 8.66 6.76
CA SER A 121 8.54 8.91 5.46
C SER A 121 9.22 10.04 4.69
N SER A 122 9.03 10.01 3.37
CA SER A 122 9.26 11.17 2.50
C SER A 122 7.98 12.00 2.35
N VAL A 123 7.94 12.93 1.39
CA VAL A 123 6.67 13.56 0.97
C VAL A 123 5.65 12.55 0.40
N SER A 124 6.00 11.27 0.25
CA SER A 124 5.03 10.26 -0.17
C SER A 124 3.83 10.10 0.77
N CYS A 125 3.93 10.46 2.06
CA CYS A 125 2.82 10.33 3.02
C CYS A 125 1.70 11.37 2.82
N ILE A 126 1.88 12.34 1.92
CA ILE A 126 0.82 13.29 1.54
C ILE A 126 0.17 12.95 0.20
N TYR A 127 0.58 11.86 -0.46
CA TYR A 127 -0.06 11.35 -1.67
C TYR A 127 -1.21 10.41 -1.34
N GLY A 128 -2.16 10.31 -2.27
CA GLY A 128 -3.37 9.52 -2.10
C GLY A 128 -3.08 8.06 -1.76
N LEU A 129 -3.78 7.58 -0.74
CA LEU A 129 -3.92 6.18 -0.36
C LEU A 129 -5.38 5.98 0.02
N ASN A 130 -5.91 4.77 -0.14
CA ASN A 130 -7.24 4.47 0.35
C ASN A 130 -7.34 4.70 1.88
N PRO A 131 -8.51 5.11 2.39
CA PRO A 131 -8.74 5.23 3.81
C PRO A 131 -8.43 3.91 4.53
N PRO A 132 -7.85 3.94 5.74
CA PRO A 132 -7.56 2.73 6.52
C PRO A 132 -8.78 1.81 6.69
N GLU A 133 -9.98 2.39 6.75
CA GLU A 133 -11.25 1.66 6.84
C GLU A 133 -11.45 0.73 5.65
N THR A 134 -11.10 1.14 4.43
CA THR A 134 -11.20 0.31 3.23
C THR A 134 -10.25 -0.88 3.28
N PHE A 135 -9.04 -0.64 3.82
CA PHE A 135 -8.09 -1.73 4.06
C PHE A 135 -8.68 -2.69 5.11
N LEU A 136 -9.12 -2.16 6.27
CA LEU A 136 -9.72 -2.92 7.38
C LEU A 136 -10.95 -3.75 6.99
N GLU A 137 -11.84 -3.22 6.16
CA GLU A 137 -13.03 -3.90 5.66
C GLU A 137 -12.70 -5.08 4.74
N SER A 138 -11.52 -5.06 4.11
CA SER A 138 -11.12 -6.02 3.08
C SER A 138 -10.06 -7.00 3.61
N HIS A 139 -10.40 -7.78 4.63
CA HIS A 139 -9.51 -8.81 5.17
C HIS A 139 -10.13 -10.20 5.15
N VAL A 140 -9.27 -11.18 4.99
CA VAL A 140 -9.58 -12.59 5.23
C VAL A 140 -9.00 -12.95 6.59
N ARG A 141 -9.87 -13.28 7.53
CA ARG A 141 -9.46 -13.86 8.82
C ARG A 141 -9.44 -15.37 8.69
N CYS A 142 -8.30 -15.97 9.04
CA CYS A 142 -8.11 -17.40 9.11
C CYS A 142 -7.70 -17.78 10.55
N HIS A 143 -8.35 -18.75 11.19
CA HIS A 143 -7.93 -19.22 12.52
C HIS A 143 -8.03 -20.74 12.66
N ILE A 144 -7.28 -21.32 13.58
CA ILE A 144 -7.36 -22.76 13.89
C ILE A 144 -8.78 -23.10 14.34
N GLY A 145 -9.33 -24.21 13.81
CA GLY A 145 -10.70 -24.68 14.07
C GLY A 145 -11.78 -23.98 13.24
N GLN A 146 -11.42 -23.07 12.33
CA GLN A 146 -12.37 -22.47 11.41
C GLN A 146 -12.88 -23.52 10.42
N GLN A 147 -14.21 -23.70 10.38
CA GLN A 147 -14.89 -24.59 9.43
C GLN A 147 -14.99 -23.90 8.07
N ILE A 148 -13.92 -24.00 7.28
CA ILE A 148 -13.84 -23.48 5.91
C ILE A 148 -13.08 -24.45 5.03
N GLU A 149 -13.59 -24.69 3.82
CA GLU A 149 -12.94 -25.52 2.82
C GLU A 149 -11.75 -24.77 2.19
N PRO A 150 -10.65 -25.47 1.82
CA PRO A 150 -9.49 -24.83 1.20
C PRO A 150 -9.84 -24.02 -0.06
N THR A 151 -10.80 -24.50 -0.84
CA THR A 151 -11.25 -23.81 -2.06
C THR A 151 -12.04 -22.54 -1.77
N ASP A 152 -12.73 -22.48 -0.64
CA ASP A 152 -13.52 -21.30 -0.26
C ASP A 152 -12.58 -20.22 0.26
N LEU A 153 -11.62 -20.56 1.12
CA LEU A 153 -10.58 -19.62 1.54
C LEU A 153 -9.77 -19.11 0.34
N LEU A 154 -9.45 -19.99 -0.62
CA LEU A 154 -8.81 -19.57 -1.88
C LEU A 154 -9.66 -18.54 -2.63
N ARG A 155 -10.98 -18.72 -2.75
CA ARG A 155 -11.86 -17.74 -3.42
C ARG A 155 -11.87 -16.40 -2.70
N GLU A 156 -11.88 -16.39 -1.37
CA GLU A 156 -11.79 -15.14 -0.61
C GLU A 156 -10.48 -14.41 -0.89
N LEU A 157 -9.35 -15.13 -0.96
CA LEU A 157 -8.05 -14.55 -1.35
C LEU A 157 -8.04 -14.02 -2.79
N ILE A 158 -8.71 -14.68 -3.74
CA ILE A 158 -8.90 -14.12 -5.09
C ILE A 158 -9.71 -12.82 -5.04
N GLY A 159 -10.71 -12.74 -4.16
CA GLY A 159 -11.45 -11.49 -3.88
C GLY A 159 -10.56 -10.36 -3.36
N LEU A 160 -9.51 -10.71 -2.61
CA LEU A 160 -8.43 -9.81 -2.19
C LEU A 160 -7.35 -9.58 -3.27
N GLN A 161 -7.64 -9.95 -4.51
CA GLN A 161 -6.79 -9.81 -5.70
C GLN A 161 -5.49 -10.64 -5.67
N TYR A 162 -5.39 -11.67 -4.82
CA TYR A 162 -4.25 -12.58 -4.87
C TYR A 162 -4.24 -13.37 -6.18
N VAL A 163 -3.06 -13.60 -6.72
CA VAL A 163 -2.89 -14.40 -7.94
C VAL A 163 -2.71 -15.86 -7.54
N ARG A 164 -3.53 -16.76 -8.11
CA ARG A 164 -3.30 -18.19 -7.93
C ARG A 164 -2.08 -18.63 -8.74
N SER A 165 -1.09 -19.20 -8.06
CA SER A 165 0.06 -19.86 -8.69
C SER A 165 -0.06 -21.38 -8.58
N ASN A 166 0.34 -22.08 -9.64
CA ASN A 166 0.48 -23.55 -9.63
C ASN A 166 1.94 -23.99 -9.40
N THR A 167 2.89 -23.07 -9.42
CA THR A 167 4.34 -23.36 -9.38
C THR A 167 4.99 -22.69 -8.17
N ASP A 168 5.87 -21.73 -8.42
CA ASP A 168 6.54 -20.94 -7.40
C ASP A 168 5.60 -19.87 -6.85
N LEU A 169 5.75 -19.60 -5.56
CA LEU A 169 4.95 -18.61 -4.86
C LEU A 169 5.73 -17.30 -4.85
N ALA A 170 5.09 -16.23 -5.29
CA ALA A 170 5.58 -14.87 -5.15
C ALA A 170 4.69 -14.09 -4.16
N ARG A 171 5.12 -12.92 -3.73
CA ARG A 171 4.27 -12.02 -2.93
C ARG A 171 3.01 -11.63 -3.69
N GLY A 172 1.91 -11.50 -2.96
CA GLY A 172 0.59 -11.27 -3.55
C GLY A 172 0.04 -12.50 -4.30
N SER A 173 0.58 -13.69 -4.04
CA SER A 173 0.10 -14.93 -4.65
C SER A 173 -0.23 -16.00 -3.62
N CYS A 174 -1.08 -16.94 -4.02
CA CYS A 174 -1.49 -18.09 -3.22
C CYS A 174 -1.41 -19.38 -4.05
N ARG A 175 -1.18 -20.50 -3.38
CA ARG A 175 -1.01 -21.81 -4.01
C ARG A 175 -1.69 -22.87 -3.18
N LEU A 176 -2.66 -23.55 -3.79
CA LEU A 176 -3.40 -24.65 -3.17
C LEU A 176 -2.88 -26.01 -3.70
N ARG A 177 -2.46 -26.89 -2.79
CA ARG A 177 -2.00 -28.26 -3.08
C ARG A 177 -2.66 -29.24 -2.11
N GLY A 178 -3.76 -29.86 -2.53
CA GLY A 178 -4.54 -30.74 -1.65
C GLY A 178 -5.09 -29.95 -0.47
N GLU A 179 -4.72 -30.38 0.74
CA GLU A 179 -5.14 -29.80 2.03
C GLU A 179 -4.20 -28.69 2.53
N VAL A 180 -3.32 -28.18 1.67
CA VAL A 180 -2.36 -27.13 2.03
C VAL A 180 -2.55 -25.92 1.14
N LEU A 181 -2.87 -24.78 1.75
CA LEU A 181 -2.90 -23.48 1.11
C LEU A 181 -1.69 -22.65 1.59
N ASP A 182 -0.76 -22.40 0.67
CA ASP A 182 0.33 -21.46 0.89
C ASP A 182 -0.08 -20.06 0.40
N VAL A 183 0.19 -19.02 1.19
CA VAL A 183 -0.15 -17.62 0.87
C VAL A 183 1.04 -16.73 1.20
N TRP A 184 1.44 -15.85 0.28
CA TRP A 184 2.50 -14.88 0.55
C TRP A 184 1.96 -13.46 0.49
N MET A 185 1.79 -12.85 1.65
CA MET A 185 1.25 -11.49 1.77
C MET A 185 2.28 -10.45 1.30
N PRO A 186 1.84 -9.35 0.65
CA PRO A 186 2.79 -8.35 0.16
C PRO A 186 3.46 -7.53 1.25
N SER A 187 2.95 -7.53 2.50
CA SER A 187 3.62 -6.90 3.65
C SER A 187 4.73 -7.75 4.28
N ARG A 188 4.83 -9.05 3.95
CA ARG A 188 5.65 -10.01 4.72
C ARG A 188 6.85 -10.53 3.96
N ASP A 189 7.94 -10.75 4.71
CA ASP A 189 9.14 -11.42 4.20
C ASP A 189 8.95 -12.94 4.11
N ASP A 190 8.08 -13.49 4.95
CA ASP A 190 7.81 -14.92 5.09
C ASP A 190 6.39 -15.29 4.59
N PRO A 191 6.24 -16.40 3.85
CA PRO A 191 4.93 -16.92 3.50
C PRO A 191 4.23 -17.62 4.68
N LEU A 192 2.91 -17.66 4.60
CA LEU A 192 2.05 -18.46 5.47
C LEU A 192 1.71 -19.79 4.81
N ARG A 193 1.67 -20.85 5.60
CA ARG A 193 1.14 -22.16 5.24
C ARG A 193 -0.05 -22.50 6.13
N ILE A 194 -1.20 -22.69 5.50
CA ILE A 194 -2.47 -23.04 6.15
C ILE A 194 -2.78 -24.50 5.80
N GLN A 195 -2.91 -25.34 6.81
CA GLN A 195 -3.23 -26.76 6.66
C GLN A 195 -4.67 -27.02 7.05
N PHE A 196 -5.32 -27.93 6.33
CA PHE A 196 -6.71 -28.28 6.50
C PHE A 196 -6.88 -29.77 6.79
N ASP A 197 -8.01 -30.13 7.36
CA ASP A 197 -8.55 -31.48 7.38
C ASP A 197 -10.06 -31.44 7.07
N PHE A 198 -10.80 -32.51 7.38
CA PHE A 198 -12.24 -32.59 7.15
C PHE A 198 -13.07 -31.65 8.03
N ASP A 199 -12.53 -31.19 9.16
CA ASP A 199 -13.22 -30.32 10.11
C ASP A 199 -12.81 -28.84 9.94
N GLY A 200 -11.84 -28.55 9.07
CA GLY A 200 -11.45 -27.20 8.65
C GLY A 200 -9.96 -26.91 8.85
N VAL A 201 -9.62 -25.68 9.27
CA VAL A 201 -8.22 -25.25 9.45
C VAL A 201 -7.61 -25.92 10.69
N THR A 202 -6.49 -26.62 10.50
CA THR A 202 -5.79 -27.33 11.58
C THR A 202 -4.53 -26.62 12.06
N LYS A 203 -3.80 -25.96 11.16
CA LYS A 203 -2.56 -25.25 11.48
C LYS A 203 -2.37 -24.03 10.60
N ILE A 204 -1.80 -22.99 11.17
CA ILE A 204 -1.30 -21.82 10.47
C ILE A 204 0.17 -21.66 10.84
N GLN A 205 1.04 -21.63 9.84
CA GLN A 205 2.49 -21.68 10.04
C GLN A 205 3.18 -20.57 9.25
N VAL A 206 4.14 -19.92 9.88
CA VAL A 206 5.08 -19.03 9.19
C VAL A 206 6.23 -19.87 8.68
N CYS A 207 6.55 -19.75 7.39
CA CYS A 207 7.57 -20.58 6.75
C CYS A 207 8.73 -19.75 6.22
N ASP A 208 9.92 -20.34 6.14
CA ASP A 208 11.04 -19.76 5.40
C ASP A 208 10.67 -19.66 3.91
N PRO A 209 10.91 -18.53 3.24
CA PRO A 209 10.50 -18.30 1.86
C PRO A 209 11.17 -19.22 0.82
N VAL A 210 12.31 -19.84 1.16
CA VAL A 210 13.08 -20.69 0.25
C VAL A 210 12.96 -22.16 0.65
N SER A 211 13.29 -22.51 1.89
CA SER A 211 13.31 -23.89 2.36
C SER A 211 11.92 -24.41 2.73
N TRP A 212 10.95 -23.52 2.98
CA TRP A 212 9.64 -23.85 3.54
C TRP A 212 9.70 -24.56 4.90
N GLU A 213 10.82 -24.42 5.63
CA GLU A 213 10.92 -24.83 7.02
C GLU A 213 10.01 -23.96 7.88
N VAL A 214 9.38 -24.56 8.89
CA VAL A 214 8.47 -23.86 9.79
C VAL A 214 9.30 -23.02 10.75
N LEU A 215 9.12 -21.71 10.70
CA LEU A 215 9.76 -20.74 11.58
C LEU A 215 8.92 -20.49 12.83
N ASP A 216 7.60 -20.43 12.66
CA ASP A 216 6.66 -20.13 13.74
C ASP A 216 5.26 -20.71 13.45
N THR A 217 4.39 -20.74 14.46
CA THR A 217 3.00 -21.19 14.38
C THR A 217 2.07 -20.14 14.98
N LEU A 218 0.97 -19.86 14.27
CA LEU A 218 -0.01 -18.85 14.65
C LEU A 218 -1.35 -19.50 14.99
N ASP A 219 -2.07 -18.94 15.96
CA ASP A 219 -3.45 -19.33 16.26
C ASP A 219 -4.43 -18.74 15.24
N GLU A 220 -4.12 -17.55 14.73
CA GLU A 220 -4.88 -16.85 13.69
C GLU A 220 -3.98 -16.01 12.78
N ALA A 221 -4.45 -15.76 11.56
CA ALA A 221 -3.84 -14.88 10.57
C ALA A 221 -4.90 -13.95 9.98
N TRP A 222 -4.53 -12.67 9.87
CA TRP A 222 -5.31 -11.65 9.18
C TRP A 222 -4.62 -11.33 7.86
N ILE A 223 -5.24 -11.75 6.76
CA ILE A 223 -4.69 -11.62 5.42
C ILE A 223 -5.33 -10.40 4.77
N HIS A 224 -4.51 -9.41 4.47
CA HIS A 224 -4.92 -8.15 3.86
C HIS A 224 -4.85 -8.20 2.33
N PRO A 225 -5.44 -7.22 1.62
CA PRO A 225 -5.45 -7.16 0.17
C PRO A 225 -4.07 -7.15 -0.48
N LYS A 226 -4.00 -7.65 -1.73
CA LYS A 226 -2.79 -7.54 -2.55
C LYS A 226 -2.47 -6.10 -2.92
N GLU A 227 -3.49 -5.28 -3.19
CA GLU A 227 -3.36 -3.90 -3.65
C GLU A 227 -3.88 -2.92 -2.60
N PHE A 228 -3.31 -1.71 -2.54
CA PHE A 228 -3.86 -0.64 -1.67
C PHE A 228 -5.22 -0.14 -2.16
N PHE A 229 -5.47 -0.25 -3.46
CA PHE A 229 -6.67 0.25 -4.11
C PHE A 229 -7.62 -0.90 -4.42
N MET A 230 -8.60 -1.09 -3.55
CA MET A 230 -9.72 -1.99 -3.79
C MET A 230 -10.99 -1.22 -4.07
N THR A 231 -11.68 -1.60 -5.13
CA THR A 231 -12.98 -1.06 -5.53
C THR A 231 -13.95 -2.22 -5.65
N SER A 232 -15.16 -2.09 -5.09
CA SER A 232 -16.20 -3.10 -5.25
C SER A 232 -16.69 -3.15 -6.71
N PRO A 233 -17.18 -4.31 -7.21
CA PRO A 233 -17.70 -4.40 -8.57
C PRO A 233 -18.79 -3.36 -8.86
N GLU A 234 -19.68 -3.10 -7.90
CA GLU A 234 -20.73 -2.08 -8.04
C GLU A 234 -20.15 -0.67 -8.16
N ARG A 235 -19.16 -0.31 -7.32
CA ARG A 235 -18.50 1.01 -7.44
C ARG A 235 -17.75 1.13 -8.75
N PHE A 236 -17.12 0.05 -9.21
CA PHE A 236 -16.39 0.03 -10.48
C PHE A 236 -17.32 0.31 -11.66
N GLU A 237 -18.46 -0.38 -11.75
CA GLU A 237 -19.44 -0.13 -12.83
C GLU A 237 -20.00 1.31 -12.77
N ASN A 238 -20.36 1.80 -11.58
CA ASN A 238 -20.82 3.18 -11.41
C ASN A 238 -19.74 4.20 -11.83
N ALA A 239 -18.46 3.90 -11.56
CA ALA A 239 -17.35 4.74 -11.99
C ALA A 239 -17.21 4.77 -13.51
N LEU A 240 -17.36 3.62 -14.20
CA LEU A 240 -17.33 3.56 -15.66
C LEU A 240 -18.44 4.42 -16.29
N GLU A 241 -19.67 4.33 -15.80
CA GLU A 241 -20.80 5.16 -16.26
C GLU A 241 -20.55 6.65 -16.00
N SER A 242 -19.98 6.97 -14.84
CA SER A 242 -19.61 8.35 -14.47
C SER A 242 -18.55 8.94 -15.41
N ILE A 243 -17.52 8.16 -15.74
CA ILE A 243 -16.45 8.54 -16.67
C ILE A 243 -17.00 8.77 -18.07
N GLU A 244 -17.89 7.89 -18.56
CA GLU A 244 -18.55 8.06 -19.86
C GLU A 244 -19.38 9.33 -19.92
N THR A 245 -20.12 9.62 -18.85
CA THR A 245 -20.93 10.84 -18.74
C THR A 245 -20.05 12.10 -18.75
N GLU A 246 -18.94 12.10 -18.01
CA GLU A 246 -18.00 13.22 -18.04
C GLU A 246 -17.34 13.38 -19.42
N LEU A 247 -16.96 12.27 -20.06
CA LEU A 247 -16.34 12.25 -21.38
C LEU A 247 -17.25 12.91 -22.42
N ASP A 248 -18.52 12.52 -22.48
CA ASP A 248 -19.48 13.07 -23.44
C ASP A 248 -19.66 14.59 -23.24
N GLY A 249 -19.76 15.03 -21.99
CA GLY A 249 -19.80 16.46 -21.65
C GLY A 249 -18.53 17.22 -22.07
N ARG A 250 -17.36 16.61 -21.88
CA ARG A 250 -16.07 17.21 -22.22
C ARG A 250 -15.85 17.30 -23.73
N ILE A 251 -16.26 16.29 -24.50
CA ILE A 251 -16.24 16.29 -25.97
C ILE A 251 -17.14 17.42 -26.49
N ALA A 252 -18.37 17.52 -25.99
CA ALA A 252 -19.30 18.58 -26.39
C ALA A 252 -18.73 19.97 -26.10
N HIS A 253 -18.09 20.16 -24.94
CA HIS A 253 -17.42 21.40 -24.60
C HIS A 253 -16.30 21.76 -25.57
N PHE A 254 -15.37 20.84 -25.86
CA PHE A 254 -14.27 21.11 -26.79
C PHE A 254 -14.75 21.46 -28.21
N LYS A 255 -15.76 20.75 -28.73
CA LYS A 255 -16.39 21.07 -30.01
C LYS A 255 -17.04 22.46 -30.00
N SER A 256 -17.70 22.84 -28.91
CA SER A 256 -18.35 24.15 -28.77
C SER A 256 -17.38 25.34 -28.84
N VAL A 257 -16.10 25.13 -28.47
CA VAL A 257 -15.04 26.15 -28.52
C VAL A 257 -14.09 25.96 -29.70
N GLY A 258 -14.45 25.13 -30.69
CA GLY A 258 -13.67 24.92 -31.93
C GLY A 258 -12.41 24.07 -31.77
N LYS A 259 -12.27 23.32 -30.67
CA LYS A 259 -11.11 22.44 -30.37
C LYS A 259 -11.36 21.00 -30.81
N GLU A 260 -11.54 20.80 -32.11
CA GLU A 260 -11.88 19.48 -32.69
C GLU A 260 -10.76 18.43 -32.47
N LEU A 261 -9.49 18.84 -32.54
CA LEU A 261 -8.36 17.92 -32.33
C LEU A 261 -8.29 17.44 -30.88
N GLU A 262 -8.48 18.32 -29.90
CA GLU A 262 -8.51 17.97 -28.49
C GLU A 262 -9.74 17.10 -28.16
N ALA A 263 -10.90 17.38 -28.76
CA ALA A 263 -12.08 16.54 -28.64
C ALA A 263 -11.82 15.12 -29.16
N HIS A 264 -11.15 14.99 -30.31
CA HIS A 264 -10.80 13.68 -30.86
C HIS A 264 -9.76 12.95 -30.00
N ARG A 265 -8.73 13.64 -29.50
CA ARG A 265 -7.68 13.06 -28.65
C ARG A 265 -8.26 12.50 -27.34
N ILE A 266 -9.10 13.27 -26.64
CA ILE A 266 -9.69 12.81 -25.38
C ILE A 266 -10.69 11.67 -25.60
N GLU A 267 -11.48 11.73 -26.67
CA GLU A 267 -12.41 10.64 -27.02
C GLU A 267 -11.66 9.33 -27.26
N GLN A 268 -10.63 9.36 -28.10
CA GLN A 268 -9.87 8.16 -28.45
C GLN A 268 -9.18 7.55 -27.23
N LYS A 269 -8.49 8.36 -26.40
CA LYS A 269 -7.77 7.86 -25.23
C LYS A 269 -8.73 7.29 -24.19
N THR A 270 -9.78 8.04 -23.83
CA THR A 270 -10.68 7.63 -22.74
C THR A 270 -11.54 6.43 -23.14
N ARG A 271 -12.00 6.33 -24.41
CA ARG A 271 -12.74 5.13 -24.85
C ARG A 271 -11.87 3.88 -24.83
N TYR A 272 -10.62 3.98 -25.24
CA TYR A 272 -9.66 2.87 -25.13
C TYR A 272 -9.43 2.45 -23.67
N ASP A 273 -9.24 3.42 -22.77
CA ASP A 273 -9.06 3.10 -21.34
C ASP A 273 -10.33 2.46 -20.75
N LEU A 274 -11.53 2.92 -21.11
CA LEU A 274 -12.80 2.30 -20.70
C LEU A 274 -12.97 0.87 -21.23
N GLU A 275 -12.56 0.58 -22.46
CA GLU A 275 -12.55 -0.78 -23.01
C GLU A 275 -11.60 -1.69 -22.21
N MET A 276 -10.38 -1.22 -21.94
CA MET A 276 -9.40 -1.96 -21.14
C MET A 276 -9.88 -2.19 -19.70
N LEU A 277 -10.53 -1.19 -19.09
CA LEU A 277 -11.12 -1.33 -17.76
C LEU A 277 -12.26 -2.36 -17.74
N ARG A 278 -13.11 -2.42 -18.76
CA ARG A 278 -14.19 -3.42 -18.85
C ARG A 278 -13.68 -4.84 -19.08
N GLU A 279 -12.69 -5.00 -19.96
CA GLU A 279 -12.21 -6.34 -20.34
C GLU A 279 -11.22 -6.92 -19.33
N ILE A 280 -10.34 -6.08 -18.77
CA ILE A 280 -9.18 -6.51 -17.98
C ILE A 280 -9.27 -6.02 -16.52
N GLY A 281 -10.12 -5.02 -16.23
CA GLY A 281 -10.20 -4.41 -14.90
C GLY A 281 -9.08 -3.40 -14.61
N HIS A 282 -8.23 -3.09 -15.60
CA HIS A 282 -7.07 -2.22 -15.41
C HIS A 282 -6.64 -1.50 -16.71
N CYS A 283 -6.12 -0.29 -16.59
CA CYS A 283 -5.48 0.47 -17.68
C CYS A 283 -4.20 1.18 -17.18
N GLN A 284 -3.31 1.61 -18.09
CA GLN A 284 -1.99 2.16 -17.71
C GLN A 284 -2.04 3.42 -16.82
N SER A 285 -3.11 4.20 -16.96
CA SER A 285 -3.31 5.47 -16.26
C SER A 285 -4.55 5.44 -15.37
N ILE A 286 -4.83 4.27 -14.76
CA ILE A 286 -6.02 4.08 -13.92
C ILE A 286 -6.13 5.13 -12.80
N GLU A 287 -5.00 5.62 -12.30
CA GLU A 287 -4.97 6.65 -11.26
C GLU A 287 -5.58 7.99 -11.69
N ASN A 288 -5.64 8.29 -12.98
CA ASN A 288 -6.30 9.50 -13.49
C ASN A 288 -7.82 9.47 -13.30
N TYR A 289 -8.40 8.29 -13.03
CA TYR A 289 -9.82 8.08 -12.79
C TYR A 289 -10.18 7.96 -11.30
N SER A 290 -9.22 8.13 -10.39
CA SER A 290 -9.39 7.86 -8.94
C SER A 290 -10.51 8.67 -8.24
N LEU A 291 -11.03 9.72 -8.88
CA LEU A 291 -12.16 10.50 -8.37
C LEU A 291 -13.50 9.75 -8.45
N HIS A 292 -13.66 8.91 -9.48
CA HIS A 292 -14.89 8.16 -9.76
C HIS A 292 -14.95 6.89 -8.91
#